data_AF-A0A7S4UPU9-F1
#
_entry.id   AF-A0A7S4UPU9-F1
#
_cell.length_a   1.000
_cell.length_b   1.000
_cell.length_c   1.000
_cell.angle_alpha   90.00
_cell.angle_beta   90.00
_cell.angle_gamma   90.00
#
_symmetry.space_group_name_H-M   'P 1'
#
loop_
_entity.id
_entity.type
_entity.pdbx_description
1 polymer ?
#
loop_
_entity_poly.entity_id
_entity_poly.type
_entity_poly.pdbx_seq_one_letter_code
_entity_poly.pdbx_strand_id
1 'polypeptide(L)'
;YRDVQMMIDQLGCYPLPIQLPIGAAATFKGIFDLVNMKTLIWKGDEMGAKFDVLDEIPEGMEDLVAEYREKLVEKAVEQDEEAMDAYLETGEEPSVEVLKRCIRKGTLAFDFVPVLCGTAFKNKGVQPLLDAVVDYLPSPLDLPPTKGKSPKDEEEELTRNSSPDEKFSGLAF
;
A
#
# COMPACT_ATOMS: atom_id res chain seq x y z
N TYR A 1 -5.97 -9.50 -14.59
CA TYR A 1 -5.60 -8.14 -14.18
C TYR A 1 -4.54 -7.58 -15.11
N ARG A 2 -4.96 -6.82 -16.14
CA ARG A 2 -4.05 -6.40 -17.24
C ARG A 2 -3.00 -5.38 -16.78
N ASP A 3 -3.41 -4.38 -16.00
CA ASP A 3 -2.51 -3.28 -15.60
C ASP A 3 -1.41 -3.79 -14.66
N VAL A 4 -1.74 -4.71 -13.75
CA VAL A 4 -0.77 -5.42 -12.90
C VAL A 4 0.25 -6.19 -13.73
N GLN A 5 -0.18 -6.87 -14.79
CA GLN A 5 0.76 -7.56 -15.69
C GLN A 5 1.65 -6.57 -16.46
N MET A 6 1.08 -5.45 -16.92
CA MET A 6 1.85 -4.40 -17.59
C MET A 6 2.89 -3.76 -16.68
N MET A 7 2.60 -3.61 -15.37
CA MET A 7 3.58 -3.16 -14.38
C MET A 7 4.80 -4.07 -14.32
N ILE A 8 4.59 -5.39 -14.40
CA ILE A 8 5.68 -6.38 -14.43
C ILE A 8 6.43 -6.28 -15.77
N ASP A 9 5.71 -6.39 -16.88
CA ASP A 9 6.31 -6.53 -18.21
C ASP A 9 7.03 -5.25 -18.69
N GLN A 10 6.53 -4.08 -18.31
CA GLN A 10 7.00 -2.79 -18.83
C GLN A 10 7.89 -2.02 -17.85
N LEU A 11 7.65 -2.15 -16.54
CA LEU A 11 8.38 -1.40 -15.52
C LEU A 11 9.36 -2.29 -14.73
N GLY A 12 9.25 -3.62 -14.82
CA GLY A 12 10.07 -4.54 -14.03
C GLY A 12 9.84 -4.43 -12.53
N CYS A 13 8.68 -3.92 -12.10
CA CYS A 13 8.33 -3.80 -10.69
C CYS A 13 7.54 -5.02 -10.21
N TYR A 14 7.51 -5.21 -8.90
CA TYR A 14 6.82 -6.31 -8.23
C TYR A 14 5.51 -5.79 -7.61
N PRO A 15 4.38 -5.83 -8.33
CA PRO A 15 3.11 -5.33 -7.80
C PRO A 15 2.57 -6.26 -6.71
N LEU A 16 2.03 -5.68 -5.65
CA LEU A 16 1.30 -6.37 -4.59
C LEU A 16 -0.15 -5.86 -4.56
N PRO A 17 -1.09 -6.49 -5.29
CA PRO A 17 -2.49 -6.10 -5.24
C PRO A 17 -3.06 -6.28 -3.82
N ILE A 18 -3.48 -5.17 -3.21
CA ILE A 18 -4.13 -5.16 -1.88
C ILE A 18 -5.63 -4.91 -1.98
N GLN A 19 -6.14 -4.66 -3.19
CA GLN A 19 -7.56 -4.42 -3.47
C GLN A 19 -7.95 -5.03 -4.80
N LEU A 20 -9.21 -5.49 -4.88
CA LEU A 20 -9.81 -6.00 -6.12
C LEU A 20 -11.00 -5.11 -6.53
N PRO A 21 -11.15 -4.73 -7.80
CA PRO A 21 -12.27 -3.93 -8.27
C PRO A 21 -13.55 -4.77 -8.35
N ILE A 22 -14.66 -4.20 -7.90
CA ILE A 22 -16.00 -4.80 -8.04
C ILE A 22 -16.67 -4.17 -9.26
N GLY A 23 -16.72 -4.95 -10.34
CA GLY A 23 -17.14 -4.50 -11.67
C GLY A 23 -16.02 -3.80 -12.44
N ALA A 24 -16.31 -3.37 -13.66
CA ALA A 24 -15.34 -2.74 -14.54
C ALA A 24 -15.98 -1.64 -15.39
N ALA A 25 -15.22 -0.59 -15.72
CA ALA A 25 -15.67 0.52 -16.54
C ALA A 25 -17.02 1.13 -16.07
N ALA A 26 -18.10 0.90 -16.83
CA ALA A 26 -19.43 1.39 -16.49
C ALA A 26 -20.04 0.71 -15.26
N THR A 27 -19.71 -0.57 -15.01
CA THR A 27 -20.27 -1.37 -13.91
C THR A 27 -19.45 -1.29 -12.62
N PHE A 28 -18.34 -0.53 -12.63
CA PHE A 28 -17.52 -0.33 -11.43
C PHE A 28 -18.31 0.40 -10.35
N LYS A 29 -18.54 -0.31 -9.24
CA LYS A 29 -19.36 0.17 -8.11
C LYS A 29 -18.62 0.19 -6.78
N GLY A 30 -17.48 -0.49 -6.69
CA GLY A 30 -16.74 -0.58 -5.45
C GLY A 30 -15.45 -1.36 -5.55
N ILE A 31 -14.87 -1.66 -4.40
CA ILE A 31 -13.63 -2.42 -4.26
C ILE A 31 -13.78 -3.43 -3.13
N PHE A 32 -13.06 -4.53 -3.22
CA PHE A 32 -12.82 -5.44 -2.12
C PHE A 32 -11.43 -5.16 -1.55
N ASP A 33 -11.36 -4.81 -0.28
CA ASP A 33 -10.11 -4.63 0.46
C ASP A 33 -9.62 -5.99 0.94
N LEU A 34 -8.53 -6.47 0.35
CA LEU A 34 -7.95 -7.77 0.70
C LEU A 34 -7.27 -7.74 2.06
N VAL A 35 -6.83 -6.58 2.57
CA VAL A 35 -6.12 -6.46 3.86
C VAL A 35 -7.11 -6.58 5.01
N ASN A 36 -8.20 -5.81 4.95
CA ASN A 36 -9.24 -5.79 5.99
C ASN A 36 -10.33 -6.85 5.78
N MET A 37 -10.34 -7.53 4.62
CA MET A 37 -11.39 -8.46 4.19
C MET A 37 -12.77 -7.81 4.22
N LYS A 38 -12.88 -6.62 3.62
CA LYS A 38 -14.13 -5.84 3.57
C LYS A 38 -14.49 -5.44 2.14
N THR A 39 -15.78 -5.43 1.88
CA THR A 39 -16.35 -4.87 0.65
C THR A 39 -16.70 -3.39 0.87
N LEU A 40 -16.22 -2.52 -0.01
CA LEU A 40 -16.56 -1.10 -0.03
C LEU A 40 -17.39 -0.79 -1.28
N ILE A 41 -18.65 -0.38 -1.10
CA ILE A 41 -19.55 -0.02 -2.20
C ILE A 41 -19.99 1.44 -2.06
N TRP A 42 -19.77 2.24 -3.11
CA TRP A 42 -20.19 3.63 -3.14
C TRP A 42 -21.61 3.75 -3.71
N LYS A 43 -22.45 4.56 -3.05
CA LYS A 43 -23.87 4.75 -3.42
C LYS A 43 -24.11 5.77 -4.53
N GLY A 44 -23.07 6.50 -4.95
CA GLY A 44 -23.16 7.59 -5.91
C GLY A 44 -21.80 7.96 -6.48
N ASP A 45 -21.81 9.02 -7.29
CA ASP A 45 -20.61 9.60 -7.93
C ASP A 45 -20.24 10.97 -7.32
N GLU A 46 -21.00 11.47 -6.34
CA GLU A 46 -20.75 12.76 -5.73
C GLU A 46 -19.44 12.81 -4.93
N MET A 47 -18.82 13.99 -4.86
CA MET A 47 -17.66 14.20 -4.00
C MET A 47 -18.08 14.03 -2.54
N GLY A 48 -17.37 13.17 -1.80
CA GLY A 48 -17.78 12.78 -0.45
C GLY A 48 -18.92 11.77 -0.41
N ALA A 49 -19.19 11.06 -1.53
CA ALA A 49 -20.13 9.95 -1.57
C ALA A 49 -19.83 8.96 -0.42
N LYS A 50 -20.87 8.65 0.35
CA LYS A 50 -20.79 7.64 1.39
C LYS A 50 -20.63 6.27 0.73
N PHE A 51 -19.77 5.45 1.30
CA PHE A 51 -19.67 4.05 0.96
C PHE A 51 -20.13 3.21 2.14
N ASP A 52 -20.74 2.08 1.83
CA ASP A 52 -21.02 1.05 2.82
C ASP A 52 -19.79 0.15 2.94
N VAL A 53 -19.46 -0.20 4.17
CA VAL A 53 -18.47 -1.22 4.50
C VAL A 53 -19.24 -2.49 4.88
N LEU A 54 -19.02 -3.56 4.12
CA LEU A 54 -19.68 -4.84 4.32
C LEU A 54 -18.63 -5.92 4.63
N ASP A 55 -19.02 -6.88 5.46
CA ASP A 55 -18.16 -8.02 5.84
C ASP A 55 -18.18 -9.16 4.82
N GLU A 56 -19.09 -9.10 3.85
CA GLU A 56 -19.32 -10.16 2.87
C GLU A 56 -18.44 -9.99 1.64
N ILE A 57 -17.97 -11.12 1.10
CA ILE A 57 -17.32 -11.16 -0.22
C ILE A 57 -18.40 -10.99 -1.29
N PRO A 58 -18.19 -10.15 -2.33
CA PRO A 58 -19.16 -10.00 -3.40
C PRO A 58 -19.36 -11.32 -4.16
N GLU A 59 -20.61 -11.62 -4.52
CA GLU A 59 -20.97 -12.84 -5.24
C GLU A 59 -20.12 -13.05 -6.51
N GLY A 60 -19.54 -14.24 -6.65
CA GLY A 60 -18.73 -14.62 -7.80
C GLY A 60 -17.29 -14.12 -7.76
N MET A 61 -16.82 -13.60 -6.62
CA MET A 61 -15.44 -13.18 -6.39
C MET A 61 -14.70 -14.06 -5.37
N GLU A 62 -15.32 -15.10 -4.83
CA GLU A 62 -14.78 -15.93 -3.75
C GLU A 62 -13.43 -16.57 -4.11
N ASP A 63 -13.37 -17.25 -5.25
CA ASP A 63 -12.14 -17.88 -5.75
C ASP A 63 -11.03 -16.85 -6.01
N LEU A 64 -11.43 -15.68 -6.53
CA LEU A 64 -10.50 -14.61 -6.86
C LEU A 64 -9.94 -13.92 -5.61
N VAL A 65 -10.79 -13.71 -4.61
CA VAL A 65 -10.37 -13.18 -3.30
C VAL A 65 -9.44 -14.16 -2.63
N ALA A 66 -9.75 -15.46 -2.61
CA ALA A 66 -8.88 -16.48 -2.04
C ALA A 66 -7.49 -16.49 -2.72
N GLU A 67 -7.45 -16.53 -4.05
CA GLU A 67 -6.19 -16.54 -4.82
C GLU A 67 -5.32 -15.31 -4.53
N TYR A 68 -5.92 -14.11 -4.55
CA TYR A 68 -5.15 -12.87 -4.35
C TYR A 68 -4.82 -12.62 -2.87
N ARG A 69 -5.66 -13.09 -1.94
CA ARG A 69 -5.38 -13.02 -0.50
C ARG A 69 -4.21 -13.92 -0.13
N GLU A 70 -4.16 -15.15 -0.63
CA GLU A 70 -3.04 -16.07 -0.40
C GLU A 70 -1.73 -15.45 -0.90
N LYS A 71 -1.71 -14.98 -2.15
CA LYS A 71 -0.53 -14.30 -2.73
C LYS A 71 -0.11 -13.06 -1.95
N LEU A 72 -1.08 -12.26 -1.49
CA LEU A 72 -0.83 -11.08 -0.68
C LEU A 72 -0.18 -11.45 0.64
N VAL A 73 -0.75 -12.42 1.37
CA VAL A 73 -0.26 -12.84 2.68
C VAL A 73 1.13 -13.44 2.55
N GLU A 74 1.32 -14.39 1.62
CA GLU A 74 2.61 -15.04 1.38
C GLU A 74 3.72 -14.01 1.11
N LYS A 75 3.48 -13.06 0.21
CA LYS A 75 4.49 -12.03 -0.13
C LYS A 75 4.72 -11.02 0.96
N ALA A 76 3.68 -10.66 1.72
CA ALA A 76 3.82 -9.71 2.81
C ALA A 76 4.63 -10.33 3.95
N VAL A 77 4.30 -11.55 4.41
CA VAL A 77 4.96 -12.14 5.58
C VAL A 77 6.45 -12.43 5.35
N GLU A 78 6.90 -12.62 4.11
CA GLU A 78 8.32 -12.71 3.75
C GLU A 78 9.16 -11.50 4.23
N GLN A 79 8.52 -10.37 4.53
CA GLN A 79 9.16 -9.13 5.01
C GLN A 79 9.42 -9.10 6.52
N ASP A 80 8.94 -10.10 7.27
CA ASP A 80 8.98 -10.15 8.73
C ASP A 80 9.15 -11.61 9.18
N GLU A 81 10.36 -11.97 9.62
CA GLU A 81 10.75 -13.34 10.00
C GLU A 81 9.77 -13.96 11.02
N GLU A 82 9.34 -13.20 12.03
CA GLU A 82 8.38 -13.66 13.03
C GLU A 82 7.01 -13.95 12.41
N ALA A 83 6.55 -13.10 11.49
CA ALA A 83 5.28 -13.32 10.80
C ALA A 83 5.36 -14.51 9.82
N MET A 84 6.50 -14.68 9.14
CA MET A 84 6.74 -15.79 8.22
C MET A 84 6.76 -17.12 8.95
N ASP A 85 7.52 -17.21 10.05
CA ASP A 85 7.62 -18.43 10.86
C ASP A 85 6.24 -18.81 11.44
N ALA A 86 5.51 -17.83 12.01
CA ALA A 86 4.17 -18.07 12.54
C ALA A 86 3.20 -18.59 11.46
N TYR A 87 3.24 -18.01 10.25
CA TYR A 87 2.41 -18.44 9.12
C TYR A 87 2.76 -19.86 8.66
N LEU A 88 4.04 -20.22 8.58
CA LEU A 88 4.48 -21.56 8.17
C LEU A 88 4.19 -22.65 9.21
N GLU A 89 4.29 -22.32 10.50
CA GLU A 89 4.07 -23.28 11.59
C GLU A 89 2.59 -23.57 11.83
N THR A 90 1.76 -22.52 11.86
CA THR A 90 0.35 -22.61 12.25
C THR A 90 -0.59 -22.73 11.06
N GLY A 91 -0.19 -22.21 9.90
CA GLY A 91 -1.08 -22.00 8.75
C GLY A 91 -2.13 -20.90 8.98
N GLU A 92 -2.08 -20.19 10.11
CA GLU A 92 -3.02 -19.10 10.41
C GLU A 92 -2.58 -17.80 9.74
N GLU A 93 -3.54 -17.09 9.14
CA GLU A 93 -3.26 -15.78 8.54
C GLU A 93 -2.89 -14.74 9.61
N PRO A 94 -1.95 -13.82 9.30
CA PRO A 94 -1.60 -12.74 10.22
C PRO A 94 -2.80 -11.83 10.49
N SER A 95 -2.81 -11.22 11.68
CA SER A 95 -3.76 -10.15 11.97
C SER A 95 -3.61 -8.99 10.98
N VAL A 96 -4.66 -8.19 10.81
CA VAL A 96 -4.63 -7.00 9.94
C VAL A 96 -3.46 -6.07 10.30
N GLU A 97 -3.18 -5.88 11.60
CA GLU A 97 -2.09 -5.03 12.07
C GLU A 97 -0.72 -5.57 11.68
N VAL A 98 -0.51 -6.89 11.85
CA VAL A 98 0.73 -7.57 11.45
C VAL A 98 0.89 -7.49 9.93
N LEU A 99 -0.18 -7.78 9.18
CA LEU A 99 -0.14 -7.73 7.72
C LEU A 99 0.18 -6.32 7.22
N LYS A 100 -0.42 -5.27 7.78
CA LYS A 100 -0.10 -3.88 7.44
C LYS A 100 1.36 -3.53 7.71
N ARG A 101 1.91 -3.99 8.85
CA ARG A 101 3.32 -3.80 9.18
C ARG A 101 4.23 -4.46 8.15
N CYS A 102 3.92 -5.69 7.74
CA CYS A 102 4.65 -6.43 6.72
C CYS A 102 4.60 -5.72 5.35
N ILE A 103 3.41 -5.29 4.92
CA ILE A 103 3.24 -4.52 3.68
C ILE A 103 4.05 -3.22 3.73
N ARG A 104 4.02 -2.48 4.86
CA ARG A 104 4.83 -1.27 5.04
C ARG A 104 6.32 -1.57 4.90
N LYS A 105 6.83 -2.61 5.58
CA LYS A 105 8.25 -3.00 5.50
C LYS A 105 8.68 -3.24 4.04
N GLY A 106 7.95 -4.06 3.29
CA GLY A 106 8.29 -4.33 1.89
C GLY A 106 8.11 -3.13 0.96
N THR A 107 7.16 -2.24 1.26
CA THR A 107 6.99 -0.97 0.52
C THR A 107 8.20 -0.05 0.72
N LEU A 108 8.68 0.09 1.97
CA LEU A 108 9.84 0.93 2.29
C LEU A 108 11.15 0.35 1.75
N ALA A 109 11.25 -0.98 1.70
CA ALA A 109 12.39 -1.70 1.13
C ALA A 109 12.38 -1.72 -0.42
N PHE A 110 11.27 -1.30 -1.06
CA PHE A 110 11.04 -1.44 -2.49
C PHE A 110 10.99 -2.89 -3.00
N ASP A 111 10.73 -3.86 -2.13
CA ASP A 111 10.59 -5.28 -2.49
C ASP A 111 9.31 -5.53 -3.29
N PHE A 112 8.27 -4.72 -3.04
CA PHE A 112 7.06 -4.67 -3.84
C PHE A 112 6.37 -3.31 -3.77
N VAL A 113 5.41 -3.09 -4.67
CA VAL A 113 4.61 -1.87 -4.74
C VAL A 113 3.14 -2.22 -4.47
N PRO A 114 2.53 -1.75 -3.37
CA PRO A 114 1.11 -1.95 -3.12
C PRO A 114 0.25 -1.37 -4.25
N VAL A 115 -0.63 -2.19 -4.82
CA VAL A 115 -1.52 -1.81 -5.92
C VAL A 115 -2.94 -1.71 -5.41
N LEU A 116 -3.52 -0.52 -5.62
CA LEU A 116 -4.88 -0.15 -5.29
C LEU A 116 -5.68 0.08 -6.57
N CYS A 117 -7.01 0.13 -6.46
CA CYS A 117 -7.87 0.41 -7.60
C CYS A 117 -8.99 1.41 -7.24
N GLY A 118 -9.45 2.15 -8.25
CA GLY A 118 -10.47 3.16 -8.06
C GLY A 118 -10.67 4.03 -9.30
N THR A 119 -11.52 5.04 -9.16
CA THR A 119 -11.76 6.07 -10.17
C THR A 119 -11.93 7.41 -9.49
N ALA A 120 -10.95 8.30 -9.71
CA ALA A 120 -11.03 9.67 -9.23
C ALA A 120 -12.20 10.43 -9.87
N PHE A 121 -12.47 10.18 -11.16
CA PHE A 121 -13.55 10.85 -11.89
C PHE A 121 -14.94 10.56 -11.30
N LYS A 122 -15.20 9.32 -10.83
CA LYS A 122 -16.46 8.97 -10.17
C LYS A 122 -16.38 9.03 -8.63
N ASN A 123 -15.29 9.56 -8.07
CA ASN A 123 -15.08 9.71 -6.63
C ASN A 123 -15.13 8.40 -5.81
N LYS A 124 -14.68 7.28 -6.39
CA LYS A 124 -14.67 5.95 -5.76
C LYS A 124 -13.26 5.42 -5.61
N GLY A 125 -12.84 5.05 -4.39
CA GLY A 125 -11.53 4.42 -4.13
C GLY A 125 -10.37 5.39 -3.86
N VAL A 126 -10.58 6.71 -3.98
CA VAL A 126 -9.54 7.71 -3.61
C VAL A 126 -9.37 7.77 -2.09
N GLN A 127 -10.44 7.53 -1.33
CA GLN A 127 -10.43 7.53 0.12
C GLN A 127 -9.49 6.44 0.68
N PRO A 128 -9.66 5.14 0.34
CA PRO A 128 -8.72 4.11 0.80
C PRO A 128 -7.31 4.26 0.21
N LEU A 129 -7.14 4.97 -0.92
CA LEU A 129 -5.80 5.35 -1.39
C LEU A 129 -5.10 6.30 -0.41
N LEU A 130 -5.81 7.28 0.15
CA LEU A 130 -5.25 8.18 1.17
C LEU A 130 -4.91 7.44 2.46
N ASP A 131 -5.74 6.47 2.86
CA ASP A 131 -5.43 5.62 4.02
C ASP A 131 -4.15 4.80 3.78
N ALA A 132 -4.01 4.20 2.58
CA ALA A 132 -2.81 3.45 2.21
C ALA A 132 -1.53 4.32 2.15
N VAL A 133 -1.65 5.61 1.79
CA VAL A 133 -0.53 6.56 1.88
C VAL A 133 -0.05 6.67 3.33
N VAL A 134 -0.97 6.80 4.29
CA VAL A 134 -0.61 6.88 5.71
C VAL A 134 -0.04 5.55 6.20
N ASP A 135 -0.65 4.44 5.84
CA ASP A 135 -0.27 3.12 6.33
C ASP A 135 1.10 2.67 5.78
N TYR A 136 1.38 2.90 4.50
CA TYR A 136 2.49 2.22 3.80
C TYR A 136 3.62 3.14 3.32
N LEU A 137 3.40 4.45 3.14
CA LEU A 137 4.47 5.35 2.68
C LEU A 137 5.34 5.89 3.83
N PRO A 138 6.61 6.25 3.56
CA PRO A 138 7.52 6.71 4.59
C PRO A 138 7.07 8.05 5.20
N SER A 139 7.32 8.17 6.50
CA SER A 139 7.41 9.45 7.19
C SER A 139 8.82 10.02 7.06
N PRO A 140 9.04 11.33 7.35
CA PRO A 140 10.38 11.91 7.37
C PRO A 140 11.35 11.23 8.35
N LEU A 141 10.84 10.49 9.33
CA LEU A 141 11.64 9.75 10.31
C LEU A 141 12.09 8.38 9.78
N ASP A 142 11.45 7.87 8.73
CA ASP A 142 11.81 6.59 8.09
C ASP A 142 12.94 6.76 7.06
N LEU A 143 13.33 8.01 6.76
CA LEU A 143 14.34 8.33 5.76
C LEU A 143 15.72 8.54 6.40
N PRO A 144 16.81 8.17 5.71
CA PRO A 144 18.15 8.47 6.18
C PRO A 144 18.38 9.99 6.25
N PRO A 145 19.32 10.45 7.10
CA PRO A 145 19.63 11.87 7.21
C PRO A 145 20.03 12.47 5.86
N THR A 146 19.57 13.68 5.59
CA THR A 146 19.90 14.38 4.35
C THR A 146 21.39 14.72 4.34
N LYS A 147 22.08 14.38 3.25
CA LYS A 147 23.50 14.64 3.05
C LYS A 147 23.72 15.88 2.21
N GLY A 148 24.75 16.66 2.54
CA GLY A 148 25.19 17.84 1.80
C GLY A 148 26.67 18.10 1.98
N LYS A 149 27.20 19.13 1.32
CA LYS A 149 28.60 19.57 1.46
C LYS A 149 28.69 20.90 2.18
N SER A 150 29.78 21.12 2.91
CA SER A 150 30.06 22.40 3.54
C SER A 150 30.36 23.48 2.49
N PRO A 151 29.75 24.68 2.57
CA PRO A 151 30.07 25.78 1.65
C PRO A 151 31.50 26.32 1.81
N LYS A 152 32.19 25.94 2.90
CA LYS A 152 33.55 26.39 3.21
C LYS A 152 34.61 25.38 2.78
N ASP A 153 34.22 24.12 2.64
CA ASP A 153 35.09 23.00 2.29
C ASP A 153 34.26 21.93 1.58
N GLU A 154 34.44 21.75 0.28
CA GLU A 154 33.65 20.81 -0.51
C GLU A 154 33.95 19.33 -0.20
N GLU A 155 35.05 19.04 0.52
CA GLU A 155 35.39 17.70 0.99
C GLU A 155 34.73 17.37 2.34
N GLU A 156 34.20 18.36 3.04
CA GLU A 156 33.46 18.17 4.30
C GLU A 156 31.99 17.81 4.02
N GLU A 157 31.61 16.57 4.32
CA GLU A 157 30.23 16.10 4.27
C GLU A 157 29.46 16.50 5.54
N LEU A 158 28.30 17.14 5.35
CA LEU A 158 27.39 17.52 6.42
C LEU A 158 26.11 16.69 6.32
N THR A 159 25.58 16.26 7.46
CA THR A 159 24.28 15.58 7.54
C THR A 159 23.26 16.43 8.30
N ARG A 160 21.98 16.24 7.97
CA ARG A 160 20.84 16.81 8.69
C ARG A 160 19.81 15.73 8.99
N ASN A 161 19.57 15.46 10.26
CA ASN A 161 18.49 14.57 10.69
C ASN A 161 17.14 15.29 10.60
N SER A 162 16.07 14.52 10.40
CA SER A 162 14.69 15.00 10.51
C SER A 162 14.30 15.25 11.97
N SER A 163 14.80 16.33 12.57
CA SER A 163 14.52 16.70 13.96
C SER A 163 14.32 18.21 14.13
N PRO A 164 13.40 18.66 15.01
CA PRO A 164 13.24 20.08 15.33
C PRO A 164 14.44 20.68 16.07
N ASP A 165 15.30 19.86 16.68
CA ASP A 165 16.49 20.32 17.42
C ASP A 165 17.71 20.56 16.51
N GLU A 166 17.60 20.18 15.23
CA GLU A 166 18.64 20.38 14.22
C GLU A 166 18.71 21.82 13.70
N LYS A 167 19.85 22.17 13.09
CA LYS A 167 19.98 23.45 12.37
C LYS A 167 19.07 23.43 11.14
N PHE A 168 18.26 24.47 10.99
CA PHE A 168 17.38 24.63 9.82
C PHE A 168 18.12 24.41 8.50
N SER A 169 17.52 23.58 7.65
CA SER A 169 17.91 23.35 6.26
C SER A 169 16.66 23.17 5.43
N GLY A 170 16.64 23.70 4.21
CA GLY A 170 15.52 23.56 3.28
C GLY A 170 16.01 23.56 1.83
N LEU A 171 15.27 22.85 0.97
CA LEU A 171 15.47 22.81 -0.47
C LEU A 171 14.31 23.57 -1.14
N ALA A 172 14.63 24.52 -2.01
CA ALA A 172 13.62 25.15 -2.86
C ALA A 172 13.38 24.25 -4.08
N PHE A 173 12.14 23.80 -4.29
CA PHE A 173 11.70 22.92 -5.37
C PHE A 173 10.45 23.45 -6.07
#